data_AF-A0A7V3P9V1-F1
#
_entry.id   AF-A0A7V3P9V1-F1
#
_cell.length_a   1.000
_cell.length_b   1.000
_cell.length_c   1.000
_cell.angle_alpha   90.00
_cell.angle_beta   90.00
_cell.angle_gamma   90.00
#
_symmetry.space_group_name_H-M   'P 1'
#
loop_
_entity.id
_entity.type
_entity.pdbx_description
1 polymer ?
#
loop_
_entity_poly.entity_id
_entity_poly.type
_entity_poly.pdbx_seq_one_letter_code
_entity_poly.pdbx_strand_id
1 'polypeptide(L)'
;MSGWYPVDTRLVFLRRQGDCVTKDSSKGAQAGSGDLAAGRLRLFCLVPGLLFLLLLTLGCLSACSESQAAGQAKAEPLATAVAPEPPEAESPQPSQSNDPPFSGEIVNVDVVVYATQTSGLAAVRELALGAPHLRVALISCGNLLETPLVQGLSVEDARNISEVSGGFYGEWRQAVIAYYNRLGKEPFTSGGRFVYEPEVAAQTLWPYLSAASAPNLVFYSAKLVAASDQGEHPYVDIQVEGEGVVRLQTRYFIDASVEADLARLLGADYRLGRGEEIYNDLAGNPAPYPCAENGFSTGPQRFSALLTLKVHPSGTAVPIAALDHPNYDPGSYTGSTLARKYVEAFATSWSMRMAVLPNNKRELNETWTDWPDMGLAFQWIFSPEKRGEIRKRVLEWTINRVRYLQENGYPRVGLAAIPQKLYVREGPRI
;
A
#
# COMPACT_ATOMS: atom_id res chain seq x y z
N MET A 1 -6.01 -1.09 23.70
CA MET A 1 -5.09 -2.11 23.13
C MET A 1 -5.27 -2.07 21.63
N SER A 2 -4.19 -1.88 20.88
CA SER A 2 -4.19 -1.75 19.41
C SER A 2 -2.75 -1.91 18.93
N GLY A 3 -2.29 -3.15 18.83
CA GLY A 3 -0.93 -3.46 18.42
C GLY A 3 -0.78 -3.24 16.92
N TRP A 4 -0.08 -2.16 16.54
CA TRP A 4 0.45 -2.03 15.19
C TRP A 4 1.71 -2.89 15.13
N TYR A 5 1.72 -3.86 14.21
CA TYR A 5 2.97 -4.53 13.84
C TYR A 5 3.80 -3.58 12.98
N PRO A 6 5.13 -3.50 13.17
CA PRO A 6 5.97 -2.73 12.26
C PRO A 6 5.92 -3.34 10.86
N VAL A 7 5.53 -2.54 9.87
CA VAL A 7 5.56 -2.95 8.46
C VAL A 7 7.02 -2.92 7.99
N ASP A 8 7.68 -4.07 8.11
CA ASP A 8 9.04 -4.30 7.60
C ASP A 8 9.03 -4.12 6.07
N THR A 9 9.33 -2.89 5.63
CA THR A 9 9.13 -2.43 4.25
C THR A 9 10.28 -2.87 3.36
N ARG A 10 10.44 -4.19 3.22
CA ARG A 10 11.41 -4.80 2.31
C ARG A 10 10.95 -4.57 0.87
N LEU A 11 11.84 -4.08 0.01
CA LEU A 11 11.66 -4.18 -1.43
C LEU A 11 11.66 -5.66 -1.82
N VAL A 12 10.46 -6.21 -2.07
CA VAL A 12 10.29 -7.54 -2.63
C VAL A 12 10.66 -7.48 -4.11
N PHE A 13 11.94 -7.70 -4.41
CA PHE A 13 12.39 -7.98 -5.76
C PHE A 13 11.82 -9.34 -6.18
N LEU A 14 10.71 -9.32 -6.93
CA LEU A 14 10.13 -10.51 -7.53
C LEU A 14 11.12 -11.09 -8.56
N ARG A 15 11.84 -12.15 -8.16
CA ARG A 15 12.60 -13.00 -9.05
C ARG A 15 12.49 -14.45 -8.61
N ARG A 16 11.66 -15.22 -9.31
CA ARG A 16 11.56 -16.67 -9.13
C ARG A 16 12.88 -17.31 -9.55
N GLN A 17 13.63 -17.89 -8.61
CA GLN A 17 14.70 -18.83 -8.96
C GLN A 17 14.09 -20.22 -9.10
N GLY A 18 14.41 -20.90 -10.21
CA GLY A 18 14.03 -22.30 -10.43
C GLY A 18 14.88 -23.27 -9.60
N ASP A 19 14.26 -24.41 -9.31
CA ASP A 19 14.85 -25.72 -9.02
C ASP A 19 15.92 -25.82 -7.91
N CYS A 20 15.44 -26.03 -6.68
CA CYS A 20 16.24 -26.53 -5.56
C CYS A 20 16.67 -27.99 -5.78
N VAL A 21 17.78 -28.22 -6.49
CA VAL A 21 18.45 -29.54 -6.51
C VAL A 21 19.05 -29.82 -5.12
N THR A 22 18.39 -30.67 -4.34
CA THR A 22 18.91 -31.15 -3.05
C THR A 22 20.14 -32.02 -3.26
N LYS A 23 21.32 -31.54 -2.85
CA LYS A 23 22.56 -32.34 -2.89
C LYS A 23 23.07 -32.60 -1.47
N ASP A 24 22.72 -33.77 -0.95
CA ASP A 24 23.19 -34.27 0.34
C ASP A 24 24.65 -34.77 0.20
N SER A 25 25.52 -34.37 1.14
CA SER A 25 26.93 -34.81 1.19
C SER A 25 27.60 -34.43 2.52
N SER A 26 28.09 -35.44 3.23
CA SER A 26 28.83 -35.28 4.49
C SER A 26 30.34 -35.12 4.28
N LYS A 27 31.00 -34.36 5.18
CA LYS A 27 32.44 -34.37 5.52
C LYS A 27 33.47 -34.07 4.42
N GLY A 28 34.43 -33.20 4.75
CA GLY A 28 35.72 -33.10 4.05
C GLY A 28 36.36 -31.73 4.24
N ALA A 29 37.57 -31.68 4.79
CA ALA A 29 38.32 -30.43 4.96
C ALA A 29 39.75 -30.59 4.45
N GLN A 30 40.18 -29.67 3.59
CA GLN A 30 41.59 -29.39 3.27
C GLN A 30 41.71 -27.98 2.71
N ALA A 31 42.91 -27.39 2.81
CA ALA A 31 43.19 -26.01 2.40
C ALA A 31 43.98 -25.95 1.09
N GLY A 32 43.74 -24.89 0.30
CA GLY A 32 44.45 -24.60 -0.94
C GLY A 32 44.31 -23.13 -1.32
N SER A 33 45.34 -22.57 -1.95
CA SER A 33 45.45 -21.14 -2.33
C SER A 33 45.02 -20.88 -3.78
N GLY A 34 44.37 -19.75 -4.06
CA GLY A 34 44.10 -19.31 -5.43
C GLY A 34 43.27 -18.02 -5.52
N ASP A 35 43.76 -17.07 -6.31
CA ASP A 35 43.34 -15.67 -6.48
C ASP A 35 41.89 -15.35 -6.93
N LEU A 36 41.51 -14.09 -6.66
CA LEU A 36 40.67 -13.18 -7.46
C LEU A 36 39.27 -13.64 -7.95
N ALA A 37 38.23 -13.22 -7.20
CA ALA A 37 36.91 -12.90 -7.78
C ALA A 37 36.10 -11.89 -6.93
N ALA A 38 35.22 -11.15 -7.59
CA ALA A 38 34.35 -10.07 -7.08
C ALA A 38 33.83 -10.21 -5.63
N GLY A 39 34.01 -9.14 -4.83
CA GLY A 39 33.58 -9.08 -3.44
C GLY A 39 32.06 -9.09 -3.26
N ARG A 40 31.54 -10.14 -2.61
CA ARG A 40 30.15 -10.20 -2.13
C ARG A 40 30.01 -9.37 -0.85
N LEU A 41 29.11 -8.39 -0.84
CA LEU A 41 28.77 -7.64 0.37
C LEU A 41 27.95 -8.53 1.34
N ARG A 42 28.65 -9.21 2.27
CA ARG A 42 28.03 -9.95 3.37
C ARG A 42 28.14 -9.14 4.67
N LEU A 43 27.08 -8.44 5.04
CA LEU A 43 27.01 -7.79 6.35
C LEU A 43 26.61 -8.83 7.42
N PHE A 44 27.58 -9.24 8.24
CA PHE A 44 27.31 -9.96 9.49
C PHE A 44 27.01 -8.94 10.59
N CYS A 45 25.87 -9.05 11.27
CA CYS A 45 25.66 -8.43 12.57
C CYS A 45 26.09 -9.40 13.67
N LEU A 46 27.13 -9.04 14.42
CA LEU A 46 27.54 -9.71 15.65
C LEU A 46 26.61 -9.32 16.80
N VAL A 47 26.26 -10.29 17.65
CA VAL A 47 25.49 -10.07 18.89
C VAL A 47 26.42 -10.22 20.09
N PRO A 48 26.43 -9.20 20.97
CA PRO A 48 26.39 -9.41 22.41
C PRO A 48 25.23 -8.61 23.05
N GLY A 49 24.66 -8.98 24.20
CA GLY A 49 24.92 -10.19 24.99
C GLY A 49 24.79 -9.95 26.51
N LEU A 50 23.55 -9.96 27.05
CA LEU A 50 23.19 -9.85 28.48
C LEU A 50 23.52 -8.46 29.11
N LEU A 51 23.03 -8.01 30.28
CA LEU A 51 22.60 -8.72 31.50
C LEU A 51 21.73 -7.85 32.46
N PHE A 52 20.65 -8.40 33.06
CA PHE A 52 19.96 -8.01 34.33
C PHE A 52 19.39 -6.56 34.53
N LEU A 53 18.54 -6.20 35.53
CA LEU A 53 17.93 -6.92 36.69
C LEU A 53 16.50 -6.39 37.06
N LEU A 54 15.55 -7.31 37.32
CA LEU A 54 14.45 -7.40 38.33
C LEU A 54 13.59 -6.21 38.88
N LEU A 55 12.38 -6.62 39.36
CA LEU A 55 11.38 -5.99 40.28
C LEU A 55 10.29 -5.10 39.61
N LEU A 56 8.98 -5.09 39.95
CA LEU A 56 8.02 -5.84 40.82
C LEU A 56 6.69 -5.99 39.99
N THR A 57 5.84 -7.03 39.96
CA THR A 57 5.13 -7.97 40.89
C THR A 57 3.79 -7.49 41.50
N LEU A 58 2.83 -8.44 41.53
CA LEU A 58 1.41 -8.40 41.99
C LEU A 58 0.38 -7.74 41.02
N GLY A 59 -0.77 -8.38 40.74
CA GLY A 59 -1.22 -9.70 41.24
C GLY A 59 -2.57 -10.20 40.69
N CYS A 60 -3.19 -11.11 41.45
CA CYS A 60 -4.44 -11.85 41.20
C CYS A 60 -4.37 -13.04 40.22
N LEU A 61 -4.17 -14.23 40.80
CA LEU A 61 -4.51 -15.53 40.24
C LEU A 61 -6.04 -15.78 40.29
N SER A 62 -6.54 -16.60 39.38
CA SER A 62 -7.65 -17.53 39.59
C SER A 62 -7.53 -18.67 38.57
N ALA A 63 -7.85 -19.90 38.96
CA ALA A 63 -7.57 -21.09 38.16
C ALA A 63 -8.66 -22.16 38.27
N CYS A 64 -8.91 -22.83 37.15
CA CYS A 64 -9.37 -24.22 36.95
C CYS A 64 -8.75 -24.61 35.58
N SER A 65 -8.08 -25.75 35.34
CA SER A 65 -8.47 -27.16 35.56
C SER A 65 -9.78 -27.53 34.83
N GLU A 66 -9.93 -28.69 34.19
CA GLU A 66 -8.98 -29.76 33.86
C GLU A 66 -9.62 -30.64 32.76
N SER A 67 -8.84 -31.22 31.84
CA SER A 67 -9.11 -32.56 31.29
C SER A 67 -7.96 -33.04 30.40
N GLN A 68 -7.66 -34.34 30.46
CA GLN A 68 -6.78 -35.05 29.54
C GLN A 68 -7.60 -36.07 28.73
N ALA A 69 -7.27 -36.25 27.46
CA ALA A 69 -7.60 -37.47 26.73
C ALA A 69 -6.51 -37.74 25.67
N ALA A 70 -5.61 -38.68 25.94
CA ALA A 70 -4.62 -39.14 24.97
C ALA A 70 -5.19 -40.33 24.17
N GLY A 71 -5.06 -40.28 22.83
CA GLY A 71 -5.43 -41.36 21.93
C GLY A 71 -4.22 -41.81 21.11
N GLN A 72 -3.46 -42.79 21.60
CA GLN A 72 -2.45 -43.47 20.80
C GLN A 72 -3.09 -44.59 19.96
N ALA A 73 -2.78 -44.61 18.67
CA ALA A 73 -2.97 -45.77 17.80
C ALA A 73 -1.62 -46.13 17.15
N LYS A 74 -1.38 -47.43 16.98
CA LYS A 74 -0.11 -48.02 16.50
C LYS A 74 -0.44 -49.30 15.73
N ALA A 75 0.48 -49.71 14.84
CA ALA A 75 0.44 -50.84 13.90
C ALA A 75 -0.02 -50.43 12.48
N GLU A 76 0.50 -51.00 11.39
CA GLU A 76 1.70 -51.87 11.20
C GLU A 76 2.23 -51.70 9.75
N PRO A 77 3.43 -52.21 9.38
CA PRO A 77 4.03 -51.91 8.08
C PRO A 77 3.43 -52.75 6.95
N LEU A 78 3.27 -52.15 5.76
CA LEU A 78 2.94 -52.86 4.53
C LEU A 78 4.18 -53.02 3.62
N ALA A 79 4.19 -54.06 2.79
CA ALA A 79 5.40 -54.58 2.16
C ALA A 79 5.91 -53.75 0.96
N THR A 80 7.23 -53.80 0.75
CA THR A 80 7.92 -53.22 -0.40
C THR A 80 7.52 -53.91 -1.71
N ALA A 81 6.98 -53.14 -2.66
CA ALA A 81 6.85 -53.55 -4.05
C ALA A 81 7.90 -52.80 -4.90
N VAL A 82 8.65 -53.53 -5.73
CA VAL A 82 9.65 -52.93 -6.63
C VAL A 82 8.93 -52.39 -7.87
N ALA A 83 9.04 -51.09 -8.11
CA ALA A 83 8.58 -50.45 -9.35
C ALA A 83 9.67 -50.57 -10.45
N PRO A 84 9.29 -50.66 -11.73
CA PRO A 84 10.25 -50.66 -12.85
C PRO A 84 10.91 -49.29 -13.02
N GLU A 85 12.07 -49.26 -13.68
CA GLU A 85 12.79 -48.03 -14.01
C GLU A 85 11.98 -47.15 -14.97
N PRO A 86 12.00 -45.80 -14.79
CA PRO A 86 11.41 -44.89 -15.76
C PRO A 86 12.27 -44.80 -17.02
N PRO A 87 11.68 -44.59 -18.21
CA PRO A 87 12.44 -44.31 -19.43
C PRO A 87 13.22 -43.00 -19.31
N GLU A 88 14.34 -42.90 -20.03
CA GLU A 88 15.13 -41.67 -20.10
C GLU A 88 14.27 -40.50 -20.61
N ALA A 89 14.27 -39.39 -19.87
CA ALA A 89 13.52 -38.20 -20.25
C ALA A 89 14.24 -37.45 -21.38
N GLU A 90 13.60 -37.33 -22.55
CA GLU A 90 14.08 -36.43 -23.60
C GLU A 90 14.15 -34.99 -23.08
N SER A 91 15.27 -34.32 -23.35
CA SER A 91 15.48 -32.92 -22.93
C SER A 91 14.38 -32.02 -23.51
N PRO A 92 13.65 -31.25 -22.68
CA PRO A 92 12.56 -30.41 -23.18
C PRO A 92 13.09 -29.34 -24.13
N GLN A 93 12.57 -29.34 -25.36
CA GLN A 93 12.82 -28.25 -26.30
C GLN A 93 12.22 -26.94 -25.75
N PRO A 94 12.86 -25.77 -25.99
CA PRO A 94 12.34 -24.49 -25.52
C PRO A 94 10.96 -24.24 -26.11
N SER A 95 9.95 -24.16 -25.24
CA SER A 95 8.57 -23.88 -25.63
C SER A 95 8.46 -22.50 -26.24
N GLN A 96 8.13 -22.42 -27.53
CA GLN A 96 7.82 -21.16 -28.19
C GLN A 96 6.61 -20.52 -27.48
N SER A 97 6.74 -19.26 -27.07
CA SER A 97 5.69 -18.53 -26.37
C SER A 97 4.49 -18.33 -27.31
N ASN A 98 3.35 -18.92 -26.98
CA ASN A 98 2.10 -18.82 -27.76
C ASN A 98 1.39 -17.46 -27.61
N ASP A 99 2.06 -16.45 -27.05
CA ASP A 99 1.51 -15.10 -26.90
C ASP A 99 1.31 -14.46 -28.29
N PRO A 100 0.15 -13.83 -28.55
CA PRO A 100 -0.09 -13.15 -29.81
C PRO A 100 0.90 -11.98 -29.99
N PRO A 101 1.36 -11.71 -31.24
CA PRO A 101 2.32 -10.64 -31.49
C PRO A 101 1.74 -9.28 -31.11
N PHE A 102 2.38 -8.61 -30.15
CA PHE A 102 1.99 -7.30 -29.66
C PHE A 102 2.15 -6.22 -30.75
N SER A 103 1.13 -5.40 -30.97
CA SER A 103 1.04 -4.44 -32.08
C SER A 103 1.10 -2.96 -31.68
N GLY A 104 1.35 -2.66 -30.40
CA GLY A 104 1.53 -1.30 -29.89
C GLY A 104 2.99 -0.83 -29.89
N GLU A 105 3.27 0.30 -29.25
CA GLU A 105 4.65 0.77 -29.03
C GLU A 105 5.37 -0.10 -28.00
N ILE A 106 6.64 -0.44 -28.27
CA ILE A 106 7.49 -1.18 -27.34
C ILE A 106 8.60 -0.26 -26.83
N VAL A 107 8.60 0.02 -25.52
CA VAL A 107 9.60 0.87 -24.85
C VAL A 107 10.47 0.01 -23.95
N ASN A 108 11.78 0.07 -24.17
CA ASN A 108 12.76 -0.63 -23.32
C ASN A 108 13.13 0.24 -22.11
N VAL A 109 12.96 -0.32 -20.90
CA VAL A 109 13.33 0.26 -19.60
C VAL A 109 14.01 -0.80 -18.73
N ASP A 110 14.74 -0.39 -17.70
CA ASP A 110 15.42 -1.32 -16.80
C ASP A 110 14.53 -1.75 -15.63
N VAL A 111 13.76 -0.82 -15.09
CA VAL A 111 12.88 -1.02 -13.93
C VAL A 111 11.51 -0.44 -14.21
N VAL A 112 10.45 -1.21 -13.93
CA VAL A 112 9.07 -0.72 -13.84
C VAL A 112 8.69 -0.61 -12.36
N VAL A 113 8.30 0.60 -11.94
CA VAL A 113 7.69 0.88 -10.63
C VAL A 113 6.20 1.15 -10.85
N TYR A 114 5.34 0.34 -10.24
CA TYR A 114 3.90 0.55 -10.29
C TYR A 114 3.38 1.21 -9.00
N ALA A 115 2.52 2.21 -9.20
CA ALA A 115 1.90 3.09 -8.22
C ALA A 115 2.81 4.13 -7.53
N THR A 116 2.24 5.32 -7.32
CA THR A 116 2.88 6.48 -6.68
C THR A 116 2.62 6.53 -5.16
N GLN A 117 2.59 5.36 -4.54
CA GLN A 117 2.59 5.21 -3.08
C GLN A 117 3.94 5.64 -2.48
N THR A 118 3.99 5.82 -1.16
CA THR A 118 5.21 6.30 -0.46
C THR A 118 6.44 5.42 -0.76
N SER A 119 6.25 4.10 -0.85
CA SER A 119 7.25 3.11 -1.24
C SER A 119 7.71 3.25 -2.70
N GLY A 120 6.79 3.52 -3.64
CA GLY A 120 7.11 3.71 -5.06
C GLY A 120 7.87 5.03 -5.31
N LEU A 121 7.45 6.10 -4.65
CA LEU A 121 8.15 7.39 -4.69
C LEU A 121 9.54 7.29 -4.05
N ALA A 122 9.69 6.56 -2.94
CA ALA A 122 10.99 6.26 -2.34
C ALA A 122 11.87 5.44 -3.29
N ALA A 123 11.36 4.33 -3.86
CA ALA A 123 12.10 3.48 -4.78
C ALA A 123 12.60 4.26 -6.01
N VAL A 124 11.76 5.13 -6.58
CA VAL A 124 12.15 6.02 -7.69
C VAL A 124 13.19 7.05 -7.26
N ARG A 125 13.09 7.63 -6.05
CA ARG A 125 14.10 8.57 -5.52
C ARG A 125 15.47 7.90 -5.35
N GLU A 126 15.50 6.70 -4.76
CA GLU A 126 16.73 5.94 -4.55
C GLU A 126 17.32 5.44 -5.88
N LEU A 127 16.50 5.02 -6.86
CA LEU A 127 16.96 4.66 -8.20
C LEU A 127 17.52 5.87 -8.97
N ALA A 128 16.91 7.04 -8.86
CA ALA A 128 17.40 8.28 -9.49
C ALA A 128 18.74 8.75 -8.93
N LEU A 129 18.98 8.57 -7.63
CA LEU A 129 20.22 8.99 -6.97
C LEU A 129 21.33 7.92 -7.01
N GLY A 130 20.99 6.68 -6.65
CA GLY A 130 21.95 5.57 -6.51
C GLY A 130 22.17 4.75 -7.78
N ALA A 131 21.24 4.78 -8.73
CA ALA A 131 21.34 4.05 -10.00
C ALA A 131 20.94 4.88 -11.24
N PRO A 132 21.47 6.11 -11.44
CA PRO A 132 21.10 7.00 -12.55
C PRO A 132 21.40 6.46 -13.96
N HIS A 133 22.10 5.31 -14.06
CA HIS A 133 22.35 4.58 -15.29
C HIS A 133 21.23 3.61 -15.67
N LEU A 134 20.26 3.34 -14.77
CA LEU A 134 19.07 2.54 -15.05
C LEU A 134 17.93 3.45 -15.51
N ARG A 135 17.29 3.12 -16.63
CA ARG A 135 16.09 3.81 -17.12
C ARG A 135 14.86 3.29 -16.37
N VAL A 136 14.13 4.17 -15.69
CA VAL A 136 12.99 3.79 -14.83
C VAL A 136 11.68 4.26 -15.44
N ALA A 137 10.67 3.39 -15.49
CA ALA A 137 9.29 3.79 -15.70
C ALA A 137 8.54 3.81 -14.37
N LEU A 138 7.88 4.93 -14.05
CA LEU A 138 6.93 5.04 -12.93
C LEU A 138 5.52 5.18 -13.50
N ILE A 139 4.65 4.24 -13.14
CA ILE A 139 3.25 4.20 -13.60
C ILE A 139 2.35 4.65 -12.44
N SER A 140 1.43 5.58 -12.70
CA SER A 140 0.35 5.95 -11.79
C SER A 140 -1.00 5.78 -12.48
N CYS A 141 -2.06 5.45 -11.74
CA CYS A 141 -3.40 5.22 -12.28
C CYS A 141 -4.17 6.50 -12.68
N GLY A 142 -3.43 7.52 -13.15
CA GLY A 142 -3.85 8.90 -13.39
C GLY A 142 -2.67 9.86 -13.19
N ASN A 143 -2.78 11.12 -13.62
CA ASN A 143 -1.77 12.14 -13.35
C ASN A 143 -1.83 12.65 -11.89
N LEU A 144 -1.52 11.76 -10.95
CA LEU A 144 -1.68 11.96 -9.51
C LEU A 144 -0.63 11.20 -8.69
N LEU A 145 -0.45 11.65 -7.45
CA LEU A 145 0.34 10.98 -6.41
C LEU A 145 -0.61 10.18 -5.51
N GLU A 146 -0.39 8.89 -5.34
CA GLU A 146 -1.30 7.97 -4.66
C GLU A 146 -1.05 7.82 -3.15
N THR A 147 0.14 8.22 -2.70
CA THR A 147 0.57 8.17 -1.29
C THR A 147 -0.44 8.83 -0.33
N PRO A 148 -0.72 8.24 0.86
CA PRO A 148 -1.59 8.86 1.87
C PRO A 148 -1.17 10.28 2.26
N LEU A 149 0.12 10.61 2.09
CA LEU A 149 0.70 11.93 2.34
C LEU A 149 0.05 13.04 1.49
N VAL A 150 -0.61 12.74 0.38
CA VAL A 150 -1.39 13.74 -0.39
C VAL A 150 -2.90 13.48 -0.40
N GLN A 151 -3.34 12.36 0.18
CA GLN A 151 -4.75 11.93 0.17
C GLN A 151 -5.48 12.27 1.47
N GLY A 152 -4.90 13.13 2.33
CA GLY A 152 -5.55 13.65 3.54
C GLY A 152 -5.11 13.03 4.87
N LEU A 153 -4.16 12.08 4.87
CA LEU A 153 -3.56 11.54 6.11
C LEU A 153 -2.46 12.50 6.61
N SER A 154 -2.91 13.65 7.08
CA SER A 154 -2.14 14.89 7.27
C SER A 154 -1.59 15.09 8.67
N VAL A 155 -1.91 14.20 9.62
CA VAL A 155 -1.36 14.16 10.98
C VAL A 155 -0.35 13.01 11.11
N GLU A 156 0.86 13.33 11.57
CA GLU A 156 1.86 12.33 11.95
C GLU A 156 1.42 11.58 13.22
N ASP A 157 1.11 10.29 13.08
CA ASP A 157 0.75 9.39 14.20
C ASP A 157 1.98 8.65 14.80
N ALA A 158 3.17 8.90 14.26
CA ALA A 158 4.45 8.35 14.73
C ALA A 158 4.81 8.90 16.11
N ARG A 159 4.53 8.11 17.16
CA ARG A 159 4.83 8.47 18.56
C ARG A 159 6.32 8.56 18.85
N ASN A 160 7.12 7.79 18.10
CA ASN A 160 8.58 7.73 18.21
C ASN A 160 9.21 8.21 16.90
N ILE A 161 9.01 9.47 16.50
CA ILE A 161 9.53 9.99 15.21
C ILE A 161 11.06 9.87 15.06
N SER A 162 11.81 9.77 16.16
CA SER A 162 13.25 9.43 16.17
C SER A 162 13.57 8.06 15.56
N GLU A 163 12.65 7.10 15.63
CA GLU A 163 12.78 5.75 15.06
C GLU A 163 12.41 5.70 13.57
N VAL A 164 11.79 6.77 13.04
CA VAL A 164 11.37 6.91 11.63
C VAL A 164 12.11 8.08 10.97
N SER A 165 13.42 8.18 11.23
CA SER A 165 14.26 9.30 10.80
C SER A 165 15.23 8.90 9.67
N GLY A 166 15.29 9.73 8.62
CA GLY A 166 16.20 9.54 7.47
C GLY A 166 15.50 9.07 6.19
N GLY A 167 16.30 8.80 5.15
CA GLY A 167 15.85 8.38 3.82
C GLY A 167 14.87 9.36 3.15
N PHE A 168 14.14 8.85 2.15
CA PHE A 168 13.08 9.59 1.43
C PHE A 168 12.08 10.30 2.36
N TYR A 169 11.61 9.63 3.43
CA TYR A 169 10.65 10.23 4.36
C TYR A 169 11.25 11.43 5.10
N GLY A 170 12.51 11.31 5.55
CA GLY A 170 13.26 12.42 6.13
C GLY A 170 13.47 13.59 5.16
N GLU A 171 13.82 13.30 3.90
CA GLU A 171 13.98 14.32 2.85
C GLU A 171 12.68 15.12 2.63
N TRP A 172 11.57 14.41 2.39
CA TRP A 172 10.25 15.00 2.19
C TRP A 172 9.78 15.79 3.41
N ARG A 173 9.91 15.23 4.63
CA ARG A 173 9.49 15.89 5.88
C ARG A 173 10.23 17.21 6.08
N GLN A 174 11.54 17.26 5.78
CA GLN A 174 12.30 18.51 5.82
C GLN A 174 11.91 19.48 4.71
N ALA A 175 11.58 19.02 3.50
CA ALA A 175 11.07 19.89 2.42
C ALA A 175 9.74 20.57 2.79
N VAL A 176 8.83 19.84 3.46
CA VAL A 176 7.57 20.37 3.99
C VAL A 176 7.81 21.34 5.16
N ILE A 177 8.70 21.03 6.10
CA ILE A 177 9.08 21.98 7.17
C ILE A 177 9.65 23.28 6.57
N ALA A 178 10.58 23.16 5.61
CA ALA A 178 11.14 24.31 4.92
C ALA A 178 10.08 25.14 4.17
N TYR A 179 8.99 24.54 3.69
CA TYR A 179 7.86 25.26 3.10
C TYR A 179 7.16 26.16 4.12
N TYR A 180 6.74 25.63 5.27
CA TYR A 180 6.03 26.42 6.27
C TYR A 180 6.92 27.46 6.94
N ASN A 181 8.20 27.16 7.16
CA ASN A 181 9.17 28.10 7.72
C ASN A 181 9.32 29.35 6.82
N ARG A 182 9.32 29.18 5.48
CA ARG A 182 9.30 30.32 4.52
C ARG A 182 8.03 31.18 4.59
N LEU A 183 6.95 30.65 5.16
CA LEU A 183 5.67 31.35 5.39
C LEU A 183 5.51 31.86 6.83
N GLY A 184 6.54 31.74 7.67
CA GLY A 184 6.48 32.11 9.09
C GLY A 184 5.51 31.25 9.91
N LYS A 185 5.38 29.95 9.57
CA LYS A 185 4.45 29.01 10.19
C LYS A 185 5.19 27.77 10.66
N GLU A 186 4.79 27.24 11.82
CA GLU A 186 5.24 25.93 12.30
C GLU A 186 4.27 24.83 11.84
N PRO A 187 4.74 23.74 11.21
CA PRO A 187 3.91 22.60 10.81
C PRO A 187 3.71 21.62 11.98
N PHE A 188 3.43 22.14 13.17
CA PHE A 188 3.34 21.34 14.40
C PHE A 188 2.12 21.72 15.22
N THR A 189 1.43 20.70 15.75
CA THR A 189 0.41 20.90 16.79
C THR A 189 1.07 21.36 18.10
N SER A 190 0.27 21.90 19.03
CA SER A 190 0.74 22.20 20.39
C SER A 190 1.22 20.97 21.18
N GLY A 191 0.93 19.75 20.70
CA GLY A 191 1.46 18.49 21.22
C GLY A 191 2.67 17.95 20.46
N GLY A 192 3.32 18.76 19.61
CA GLY A 192 4.54 18.40 18.87
C GLY A 192 4.35 17.49 17.65
N ARG A 193 3.14 16.96 17.41
CA ARG A 193 2.85 16.17 16.18
C ARG A 193 3.02 17.05 14.94
N PHE A 194 3.73 16.53 13.94
CA PHE A 194 3.85 17.15 12.63
C PHE A 194 2.51 17.11 11.88
N VAL A 195 2.14 18.24 11.25
CA VAL A 195 0.87 18.45 10.55
C VAL A 195 1.05 19.34 9.33
N TYR A 196 0.39 18.99 8.23
CA TYR A 196 0.56 19.66 6.95
C TYR A 196 -0.69 19.54 6.07
N GLU A 197 -0.94 20.54 5.24
CA GLU A 197 -2.02 20.55 4.24
C GLU A 197 -1.65 19.65 3.04
N PRO A 198 -2.55 18.79 2.50
CA PRO A 198 -2.16 17.80 1.47
C PRO A 198 -1.60 18.39 0.19
N GLU A 199 -2.04 19.59 -0.21
CA GLU A 199 -1.48 20.24 -1.40
C GLU A 199 -0.01 20.68 -1.21
N VAL A 200 0.44 20.89 0.03
CA VAL A 200 1.84 21.21 0.35
C VAL A 200 2.70 19.96 0.30
N ALA A 201 2.17 18.81 0.72
CA ALA A 201 2.82 17.53 0.50
C ALA A 201 2.94 17.23 -1.01
N ALA A 202 1.89 17.48 -1.81
CA ALA A 202 1.96 17.32 -3.26
C ALA A 202 2.99 18.27 -3.90
N GLN A 203 3.01 19.55 -3.50
CA GLN A 203 3.99 20.55 -3.97
C GLN A 203 5.45 20.21 -3.63
N THR A 204 5.69 19.42 -2.59
CA THR A 204 7.04 18.98 -2.18
C THR A 204 7.43 17.62 -2.76
N LEU A 205 6.46 16.75 -3.10
CA LEU A 205 6.71 15.44 -3.71
C LEU A 205 6.88 15.50 -5.23
N TRP A 206 6.07 16.28 -5.94
CA TRP A 206 6.16 16.38 -7.41
C TRP A 206 7.55 16.75 -7.95
N PRO A 207 8.35 17.64 -7.32
CA PRO A 207 9.73 17.90 -7.73
C PRO A 207 10.61 16.66 -7.85
N TYR A 208 10.43 15.64 -6.99
CA TYR A 208 11.24 14.40 -7.07
C TYR A 208 11.01 13.60 -8.35
N LEU A 209 9.85 13.77 -9.01
CA LEU A 209 9.51 13.13 -10.29
C LEU A 209 9.85 14.01 -11.51
N SER A 210 10.40 15.20 -11.29
CA SER A 210 10.81 16.09 -12.40
C SER A 210 12.11 15.60 -13.04
N ALA A 211 12.26 15.82 -14.35
CA ALA A 211 13.48 15.48 -15.09
C ALA A 211 14.76 16.17 -14.54
N ALA A 212 14.61 17.26 -13.80
CA ALA A 212 15.72 17.93 -13.11
C ALA A 212 16.19 17.21 -11.83
N SER A 213 15.34 16.38 -11.22
CA SER A 213 15.63 15.60 -10.01
C SER A 213 15.79 14.10 -10.27
N ALA A 214 15.23 13.60 -11.37
CA ALA A 214 15.27 12.21 -11.82
C ALA A 214 15.37 12.15 -13.36
N PRO A 215 16.53 12.46 -13.97
CA PRO A 215 16.68 12.53 -15.43
C PRO A 215 16.59 11.17 -16.15
N ASN A 216 16.66 10.07 -15.40
CA ASN A 216 16.52 8.69 -15.87
C ASN A 216 15.08 8.14 -15.75
N LEU A 217 14.14 8.95 -15.29
CA LEU A 217 12.74 8.59 -15.05
C LEU A 217 11.83 8.96 -16.23
N VAL A 218 10.89 8.07 -16.55
CA VAL A 218 9.70 8.37 -17.37
C VAL A 218 8.46 8.12 -16.52
N PHE A 219 7.54 9.08 -16.47
CA PHE A 219 6.27 8.98 -15.75
C PHE A 219 5.11 8.72 -16.70
N TYR A 220 4.24 7.77 -16.37
CA TYR A 220 3.07 7.38 -17.15
C TYR A 220 1.78 7.53 -16.35
N SER A 221 0.83 8.32 -16.87
CA SER A 221 -0.58 8.24 -16.47
C SER A 221 -1.22 7.08 -17.24
N ALA A 222 -1.33 5.91 -16.61
CA ALA A 222 -1.74 4.70 -17.32
C ALA A 222 -2.39 3.64 -16.42
N LYS A 223 -3.17 2.76 -17.04
CA LYS A 223 -3.73 1.55 -16.40
C LYS A 223 -2.89 0.34 -16.77
N LEU A 224 -2.68 -0.59 -15.83
CA LEU A 224 -2.18 -1.93 -16.18
C LEU A 224 -3.20 -2.66 -17.07
N VAL A 225 -2.69 -3.42 -18.04
CA VAL A 225 -3.47 -4.27 -18.95
C VAL A 225 -3.04 -5.73 -18.80
N ALA A 226 -1.74 -5.99 -18.83
CA ALA A 226 -1.14 -7.31 -18.62
C ALA A 226 0.30 -7.16 -18.09
N ALA A 227 0.87 -8.24 -17.58
CA ALA A 227 2.29 -8.33 -17.25
C ALA A 227 2.78 -9.78 -17.40
N SER A 228 4.08 -9.98 -17.56
CA SER A 228 4.72 -11.30 -17.51
C SER A 228 6.17 -11.20 -17.05
N ASP A 229 6.58 -12.05 -16.11
CA ASP A 229 7.99 -12.29 -15.75
C ASP A 229 8.59 -13.52 -16.46
N GLN A 230 7.81 -14.16 -17.34
CA GLN A 230 8.18 -15.39 -18.05
C GLN A 230 8.73 -15.12 -19.46
N GLY A 231 9.60 -16.01 -19.95
CA GLY A 231 10.23 -15.91 -21.27
C GLY A 231 11.49 -15.02 -21.28
N GLU A 232 12.01 -14.73 -22.47
CA GLU A 232 13.26 -13.97 -22.63
C GLU A 232 13.10 -12.46 -22.40
N HIS A 233 11.87 -11.94 -22.46
CA HIS A 233 11.57 -10.50 -22.42
C HIS A 233 10.41 -10.19 -21.45
N PRO A 234 10.67 -10.13 -20.13
CA PRO A 234 9.69 -9.71 -19.14
C PRO A 234 9.09 -8.33 -19.49
N TYR A 235 7.79 -8.14 -19.25
CA TYR A 235 7.08 -6.94 -19.68
C TYR A 235 5.90 -6.53 -18.78
N VAL A 236 5.50 -5.27 -18.92
CA VAL A 236 4.20 -4.75 -18.48
C VAL A 236 3.52 -4.04 -19.66
N ASP A 237 2.28 -4.42 -19.97
CA ASP A 237 1.44 -3.70 -20.92
C ASP A 237 0.59 -2.67 -20.17
N ILE A 238 0.67 -1.41 -20.61
CA ILE A 238 -0.06 -0.29 -20.03
C ILE A 238 -0.92 0.42 -21.07
N GLN A 239 -2.16 0.77 -20.72
CA GLN A 239 -3.00 1.67 -21.50
C GLN A 239 -2.77 3.10 -21.00
N VAL A 240 -2.07 3.90 -21.79
CA VAL A 240 -1.76 5.30 -21.47
C VAL A 240 -2.99 6.18 -21.69
N GLU A 241 -3.18 7.18 -20.83
CA GLU A 241 -4.33 8.09 -20.86
C GLU A 241 -4.29 9.02 -22.07
N GLY A 242 -5.32 8.95 -22.94
CA GLY A 242 -5.40 9.75 -24.17
C GLY A 242 -4.62 9.19 -25.37
N GLU A 243 -3.87 8.11 -25.16
CA GLU A 243 -3.00 7.47 -26.16
C GLU A 243 -3.42 6.00 -26.38
N GLY A 244 -2.45 5.08 -26.59
CA GLY A 244 -2.68 3.66 -26.86
C GLY A 244 -2.16 2.72 -25.78
N VAL A 245 -2.08 1.43 -26.13
CA VAL A 245 -1.38 0.42 -25.33
C VAL A 245 0.12 0.45 -25.66
N VAL A 246 0.94 0.56 -24.63
CA VAL A 246 2.41 0.57 -24.69
C VAL A 246 2.93 -0.65 -23.91
N ARG A 247 3.87 -1.40 -24.48
CA ARG A 247 4.58 -2.49 -23.81
C ARG A 247 5.90 -1.98 -23.26
N LEU A 248 6.02 -1.97 -21.94
CA LEU A 248 7.29 -1.72 -21.25
C LEU A 248 8.05 -3.04 -21.11
N GLN A 249 9.04 -3.28 -21.97
CA GLN A 249 10.00 -4.37 -21.78
C GLN A 249 10.95 -4.00 -20.63
N THR A 250 11.15 -4.91 -19.68
CA THR A 250 11.86 -4.60 -18.43
C THR A 250 12.69 -5.75 -17.88
N ARG A 251 13.55 -5.42 -16.90
CA ARG A 251 14.43 -6.37 -16.19
C ARG A 251 14.02 -6.58 -14.73
N TYR A 252 13.28 -5.62 -14.15
CA TYR A 252 12.88 -5.62 -12.75
C TYR A 252 11.50 -5.00 -12.55
N PHE A 253 10.67 -5.64 -11.74
CA PHE A 253 9.37 -5.13 -11.31
C PHE A 253 9.44 -4.67 -9.84
N ILE A 254 8.82 -3.52 -9.55
CA ILE A 254 8.56 -3.05 -8.19
C ILE A 254 7.07 -2.70 -8.14
N ASP A 255 6.27 -3.54 -7.50
CA ASP A 255 4.90 -3.16 -7.13
C ASP A 255 4.95 -2.36 -5.82
N ALA A 256 4.43 -1.13 -5.86
CA ALA A 256 4.24 -0.29 -4.68
C ALA A 256 2.75 -0.02 -4.40
N SER A 257 1.82 -0.60 -5.15
CA SER A 257 0.38 -0.43 -4.91
C SER A 257 -0.06 -1.06 -3.58
N VAL A 258 -1.09 -0.49 -2.95
CA VAL A 258 -1.71 -1.10 -1.75
C VAL A 258 -2.55 -2.32 -2.15
N GLU A 259 -2.98 -2.35 -3.41
CA GLU A 259 -3.84 -3.37 -4.01
C GLU A 259 -3.07 -4.58 -4.57
N ALA A 260 -1.74 -4.51 -4.57
CA ALA A 260 -0.79 -5.48 -5.13
C ALA A 260 -1.12 -5.88 -6.59
N ASP A 261 -1.54 -4.91 -7.42
CA ASP A 261 -2.05 -5.16 -8.77
C ASP A 261 -1.01 -5.81 -9.69
N LEU A 262 0.24 -5.30 -9.70
CA LEU A 262 1.29 -5.80 -10.58
C LEU A 262 1.82 -7.15 -10.07
N ALA A 263 2.00 -7.30 -8.75
CA ALA A 263 2.40 -8.57 -8.16
C ALA A 263 1.38 -9.68 -8.43
N ARG A 264 0.08 -9.39 -8.32
CA ARG A 264 -1.00 -10.35 -8.61
C ARG A 264 -1.16 -10.63 -10.11
N LEU A 265 -0.98 -9.62 -10.98
CA LEU A 265 -0.90 -9.84 -12.44
C LEU A 265 0.31 -10.68 -12.87
N LEU A 266 1.37 -10.72 -12.06
CA LEU A 266 2.53 -11.61 -12.22
C LEU A 266 2.36 -12.96 -11.50
N GLY A 267 1.17 -13.24 -10.94
CA GLY A 267 0.89 -14.51 -10.25
C GLY A 267 1.65 -14.71 -8.94
N ALA A 268 1.94 -13.63 -8.21
CA ALA A 268 2.46 -13.73 -6.85
C ALA A 268 1.39 -14.31 -5.89
N ASP A 269 1.84 -15.19 -4.99
CA ASP A 269 1.08 -15.67 -3.85
C ASP A 269 0.78 -14.51 -2.87
N TYR A 270 -0.41 -14.47 -2.29
CA TYR A 270 -0.80 -13.43 -1.34
C TYR A 270 -1.76 -13.94 -0.24
N ARG A 271 -1.71 -13.31 0.92
CA ARG A 271 -2.68 -13.45 2.03
C ARG A 271 -3.56 -12.21 2.12
N LEU A 272 -4.75 -12.32 2.69
CA LEU A 272 -5.73 -11.22 2.69
C LEU A 272 -6.45 -11.05 4.04
N GLY A 273 -6.65 -9.79 4.44
CA GLY A 273 -7.34 -9.44 5.67
C GLY A 273 -6.68 -10.08 6.90
N ARG A 274 -7.48 -10.80 7.69
CA ARG A 274 -7.04 -11.50 8.91
C ARG A 274 -6.70 -12.98 8.69
N GLY A 275 -6.83 -13.48 7.46
CA GLY A 275 -6.49 -14.86 7.10
C GLY A 275 -5.02 -15.00 6.71
N GLU A 276 -4.38 -16.09 7.16
CA GLU A 276 -3.04 -16.51 6.70
C GLU A 276 -3.11 -17.59 5.58
N GLU A 277 -4.30 -17.85 5.05
CA GLU A 277 -4.49 -18.68 3.85
C GLU A 277 -3.90 -17.97 2.61
N ILE A 278 -3.23 -18.76 1.76
CA ILE A 278 -2.50 -18.27 0.59
C ILE A 278 -3.38 -18.41 -0.65
N TYR A 279 -3.56 -17.30 -1.36
CA TYR A 279 -4.33 -17.15 -2.59
C TYR A 279 -3.40 -16.76 -3.75
N ASN A 280 -3.81 -17.10 -4.97
CA ASN A 280 -3.08 -16.77 -6.19
C ASN A 280 -4.07 -16.71 -7.37
N ASP A 281 -4.16 -15.55 -8.01
CA ASP A 281 -5.17 -15.29 -9.03
C ASP A 281 -4.89 -16.05 -10.35
N LEU A 282 -3.61 -16.20 -10.74
CA LEU A 282 -3.22 -16.93 -11.95
C LEU A 282 -3.23 -18.45 -11.76
N ALA A 283 -2.95 -18.94 -10.55
CA ALA A 283 -3.03 -20.37 -10.24
C ALA A 283 -4.47 -20.88 -10.03
N GLY A 284 -5.48 -20.00 -10.17
CA GLY A 284 -6.90 -20.37 -10.03
C GLY A 284 -7.39 -20.52 -8.59
N ASN A 285 -6.67 -19.97 -7.61
CA ASN A 285 -7.07 -19.92 -6.19
C ASN A 285 -7.25 -18.47 -5.69
N PRO A 286 -8.17 -17.68 -6.25
CA PRO A 286 -8.41 -16.31 -5.81
C PRO A 286 -9.07 -16.28 -4.42
N ALA A 287 -8.82 -15.20 -3.66
CA ALA A 287 -9.44 -15.03 -2.34
C ALA A 287 -10.98 -15.04 -2.41
N PRO A 288 -11.69 -15.78 -1.53
CA PRO A 288 -13.15 -15.75 -1.49
C PRO A 288 -13.68 -14.41 -0.95
N TYR A 289 -14.82 -13.97 -1.50
CA TYR A 289 -15.50 -12.76 -1.07
C TYR A 289 -15.85 -12.80 0.44
N PRO A 290 -15.69 -11.70 1.20
CA PRO A 290 -15.90 -11.69 2.64
C PRO A 290 -17.39 -11.82 3.00
N CYS A 291 -17.75 -12.85 3.75
CA CYS A 291 -19.12 -13.22 4.05
C CYS A 291 -19.30 -13.75 5.49
N ALA A 292 -20.52 -14.10 5.88
CA ALA A 292 -20.79 -14.63 7.22
C ALA A 292 -20.16 -16.02 7.40
N GLU A 293 -20.15 -16.83 6.35
CA GLU A 293 -19.70 -18.22 6.31
C GLU A 293 -18.17 -18.34 6.50
N ASN A 294 -17.40 -17.37 5.99
CA ASN A 294 -15.94 -17.27 6.26
C ASN A 294 -15.59 -16.31 7.42
N GLY A 295 -16.58 -15.87 8.21
CA GLY A 295 -16.37 -14.96 9.34
C GLY A 295 -15.75 -13.61 8.97
N PHE A 296 -15.89 -13.19 7.70
CA PHE A 296 -15.22 -12.06 7.08
C PHE A 296 -13.69 -12.10 7.28
N SER A 297 -13.07 -13.28 7.13
CA SER A 297 -11.62 -13.47 7.26
C SER A 297 -10.84 -12.71 6.19
N THR A 298 -11.29 -12.79 4.94
CA THR A 298 -10.77 -12.11 3.75
C THR A 298 -11.18 -10.65 3.62
N GLY A 299 -11.93 -10.11 4.59
CA GLY A 299 -12.36 -8.72 4.59
C GLY A 299 -11.16 -7.78 4.76
N PRO A 300 -10.86 -6.91 3.78
CA PRO A 300 -9.86 -5.86 3.96
C PRO A 300 -10.34 -4.85 5.01
N GLN A 301 -9.41 -4.13 5.64
CA GLN A 301 -9.79 -3.06 6.54
C GLN A 301 -10.55 -1.95 5.80
N ARG A 302 -11.51 -1.33 6.49
CA ARG A 302 -12.35 -0.27 5.91
C ARG A 302 -11.52 0.83 5.29
N PHE A 303 -12.05 1.33 4.18
CA PHE A 303 -11.46 2.35 3.35
C PHE A 303 -12.29 3.65 3.48
N SER A 304 -11.57 4.78 3.46
CA SER A 304 -12.10 6.08 3.85
C SER A 304 -11.77 7.11 2.76
N ALA A 305 -12.63 8.12 2.58
CA ALA A 305 -12.27 9.34 1.87
C ALA A 305 -11.83 10.39 2.90
N LEU A 306 -10.52 10.55 3.13
CA LEU A 306 -9.98 11.53 4.07
C LEU A 306 -10.10 12.94 3.48
N LEU A 307 -11.29 13.53 3.59
CA LEU A 307 -11.55 14.90 3.12
C LEU A 307 -10.75 15.90 3.97
N THR A 308 -10.25 16.96 3.35
CA THR A 308 -9.72 18.10 4.12
C THR A 308 -10.83 19.13 4.31
N LEU A 309 -11.23 19.38 5.54
CA LEU A 309 -12.22 20.40 5.88
C LEU A 309 -11.59 21.80 5.89
N LYS A 310 -12.40 22.81 5.59
CA LYS A 310 -12.12 24.22 5.93
C LYS A 310 -13.01 24.65 7.08
N VAL A 311 -12.43 25.18 8.15
CA VAL A 311 -13.18 25.79 9.25
C VAL A 311 -13.06 27.30 9.13
N HIS A 312 -14.16 27.97 8.79
CA HIS A 312 -14.21 29.42 8.68
C HIS A 312 -14.28 30.03 10.09
N PRO A 313 -13.47 31.05 10.43
CA PRO A 313 -13.49 31.65 11.76
C PRO A 313 -14.80 32.41 12.02
N SER A 314 -15.32 33.09 11.00
CA SER A 314 -16.55 33.90 11.01
C SER A 314 -17.37 33.65 9.73
N GLY A 315 -18.61 34.16 9.71
CA GLY A 315 -19.53 33.99 8.57
C GLY A 315 -20.03 32.55 8.41
N THR A 316 -20.23 32.14 7.17
CA THR A 316 -20.57 30.78 6.75
C THR A 316 -19.58 30.29 5.70
N ALA A 317 -19.43 28.96 5.60
CA ALA A 317 -18.72 28.34 4.49
C ALA A 317 -19.56 28.35 3.20
N VAL A 318 -18.93 28.06 2.07
CA VAL A 318 -19.67 27.81 0.81
C VAL A 318 -20.55 26.56 0.98
N PRO A 319 -21.85 26.61 0.59
CA PRO A 319 -22.73 25.45 0.71
C PRO A 319 -22.22 24.24 -0.09
N ILE A 320 -22.13 23.07 0.53
CA ILE A 320 -21.74 21.81 -0.14
C ILE A 320 -22.86 21.31 -1.08
N ALA A 321 -24.08 21.86 -0.94
CA ALA A 321 -25.14 21.76 -1.95
C ALA A 321 -24.79 22.41 -3.30
N ALA A 322 -23.80 23.33 -3.33
CA ALA A 322 -23.32 24.03 -4.52
C ALA A 322 -21.87 23.64 -4.89
N LEU A 323 -21.38 22.51 -4.39
CA LEU A 323 -20.08 21.95 -4.79
C LEU A 323 -20.19 21.34 -6.20
N ASP A 324 -19.44 21.90 -7.14
CA ASP A 324 -19.13 21.25 -8.41
C ASP A 324 -17.88 20.36 -8.26
N HIS A 325 -18.02 19.07 -8.54
CA HIS A 325 -16.93 18.09 -8.50
C HIS A 325 -17.30 16.82 -9.30
N PRO A 326 -16.46 16.32 -10.21
CA PRO A 326 -16.84 15.24 -11.15
C PRO A 326 -17.16 13.87 -10.49
N ASN A 327 -16.83 13.69 -9.21
CA ASN A 327 -17.16 12.50 -8.44
C ASN A 327 -18.20 12.78 -7.32
N TYR A 328 -19.08 13.77 -7.49
CA TYR A 328 -20.17 14.08 -6.55
C TYR A 328 -21.41 14.62 -7.28
N ASP A 329 -22.54 13.94 -7.16
CA ASP A 329 -23.86 14.47 -7.50
C ASP A 329 -24.52 15.15 -6.26
N PRO A 330 -24.82 16.46 -6.28
CA PRO A 330 -25.56 17.14 -5.21
C PRO A 330 -26.97 16.56 -4.93
N GLY A 331 -27.56 15.83 -5.88
CA GLY A 331 -28.82 15.10 -5.72
C GLY A 331 -28.71 13.86 -4.82
N SER A 332 -27.53 13.23 -4.75
CA SER A 332 -27.24 12.05 -3.91
C SER A 332 -27.44 12.28 -2.41
N TYR A 333 -27.50 13.55 -1.98
CA TYR A 333 -27.83 13.93 -0.61
C TYR A 333 -29.26 13.54 -0.18
N THR A 334 -30.16 13.31 -1.13
CA THR A 334 -31.57 12.98 -0.84
C THR A 334 -31.67 11.70 -0.01
N GLY A 335 -32.14 11.81 1.24
CA GLY A 335 -32.20 10.68 2.19
C GLY A 335 -30.90 10.40 2.95
N SER A 336 -29.81 11.11 2.69
CA SER A 336 -28.59 11.03 3.49
C SER A 336 -28.84 11.53 4.91
N THR A 337 -28.40 10.75 5.92
CA THR A 337 -28.54 11.09 7.33
C THR A 337 -27.27 10.76 8.11
N LEU A 338 -27.04 11.50 9.21
CA LEU A 338 -26.00 11.22 10.19
C LEU A 338 -26.63 11.12 11.58
N ALA A 339 -26.33 10.04 12.32
CA ALA A 339 -26.94 9.83 13.63
C ALA A 339 -26.60 10.97 14.60
N ARG A 340 -27.61 11.48 15.30
CA ARG A 340 -27.54 12.72 16.10
C ARG A 340 -26.34 12.81 17.05
N LYS A 341 -25.96 11.70 17.70
CA LYS A 341 -24.78 11.60 18.57
C LYS A 341 -23.46 12.05 17.90
N TYR A 342 -23.29 11.84 16.60
CA TYR A 342 -22.11 12.26 15.86
C TYR A 342 -22.14 13.77 15.57
N VAL A 343 -23.33 14.32 15.27
CA VAL A 343 -23.52 15.77 15.11
C VAL A 343 -23.21 16.50 16.43
N GLU A 344 -23.73 15.99 17.55
CA GLU A 344 -23.50 16.58 18.89
C GLU A 344 -22.02 16.46 19.32
N ALA A 345 -21.38 15.34 19.04
CA ALA A 345 -19.95 15.14 19.34
C ALA A 345 -18.99 15.84 18.37
N PHE A 346 -19.44 16.30 17.18
CA PHE A 346 -18.52 16.74 16.13
C PHE A 346 -17.64 17.93 16.54
N ALA A 347 -18.19 18.91 17.29
CA ALA A 347 -17.42 20.02 17.86
C ALA A 347 -16.22 19.58 18.73
N THR A 348 -16.33 18.40 19.36
CA THR A 348 -15.32 17.83 20.26
C THR A 348 -14.56 16.63 19.67
N SER A 349 -14.81 16.29 18.41
CA SER A 349 -14.23 15.16 17.66
C SER A 349 -12.70 15.21 17.54
N TRP A 350 -12.10 14.08 17.17
CA TRP A 350 -10.66 14.01 16.86
C TRP A 350 -10.31 14.94 15.70
N SER A 351 -11.12 14.93 14.65
CA SER A 351 -10.96 15.80 13.48
C SER A 351 -10.97 17.28 13.85
N MET A 352 -11.86 17.71 14.76
CA MET A 352 -11.93 19.14 15.14
C MET A 352 -10.88 19.58 16.16
N ARG A 353 -10.45 18.69 17.08
CA ARG A 353 -9.56 19.02 18.22
C ARG A 353 -8.10 18.62 18.04
N MET A 354 -7.82 17.52 17.34
CA MET A 354 -6.48 16.93 17.22
C MET A 354 -5.92 17.06 15.81
N ALA A 355 -6.77 16.89 14.79
CA ALA A 355 -6.41 16.97 13.38
C ALA A 355 -6.30 18.42 12.86
N VAL A 356 -5.70 19.29 13.67
CA VAL A 356 -5.59 20.73 13.41
C VAL A 356 -4.46 20.99 12.43
N LEU A 357 -4.83 21.20 11.16
CA LEU A 357 -3.88 21.53 10.09
C LEU A 357 -3.71 23.06 9.98
N PRO A 358 -2.61 23.53 9.33
CA PRO A 358 -2.42 24.94 9.02
C PRO A 358 -3.60 25.60 8.27
N ASN A 359 -3.62 26.93 8.24
CA ASN A 359 -4.63 27.76 7.56
C ASN A 359 -6.10 27.45 7.93
N ASN A 360 -6.37 27.01 9.17
CA ASN A 360 -7.70 26.61 9.67
C ASN A 360 -8.34 25.45 8.88
N LYS A 361 -7.54 24.51 8.38
CA LYS A 361 -8.03 23.25 7.82
C LYS A 361 -8.09 22.15 8.88
N ARG A 362 -8.80 21.05 8.61
CA ARG A 362 -8.77 19.81 9.39
C ARG A 362 -8.68 18.59 8.48
N GLU A 363 -7.98 17.55 8.90
CA GLU A 363 -8.18 16.20 8.34
C GLU A 363 -9.51 15.65 8.88
N LEU A 364 -10.31 15.01 8.01
CA LEU A 364 -11.51 14.27 8.39
C LEU A 364 -11.19 12.77 8.42
N ASN A 365 -11.03 12.21 9.61
CA ASN A 365 -10.69 10.80 9.83
C ASN A 365 -11.55 10.25 10.99
N GLU A 366 -12.83 10.02 10.71
CA GLU A 366 -13.81 9.62 11.70
C GLU A 366 -14.52 8.33 11.28
N THR A 367 -14.77 7.40 12.20
CA THR A 367 -15.37 6.09 11.88
C THR A 367 -16.82 6.15 11.37
N TRP A 368 -17.47 7.32 11.44
CA TRP A 368 -18.77 7.57 10.80
C TRP A 368 -18.66 8.03 9.33
N THR A 369 -17.44 8.31 8.83
CA THR A 369 -17.14 8.62 7.42
C THR A 369 -16.73 7.41 6.59
N ASP A 370 -16.17 6.38 7.23
CA ASP A 370 -15.79 5.12 6.57
C ASP A 370 -16.95 4.54 5.75
N TRP A 371 -16.65 3.90 4.63
CA TRP A 371 -17.65 3.10 3.94
C TRP A 371 -18.02 1.88 4.83
N PRO A 372 -19.32 1.57 5.03
CA PRO A 372 -19.74 0.68 6.11
C PRO A 372 -19.51 -0.81 5.79
N ASP A 373 -19.48 -1.15 4.50
CA ASP A 373 -19.42 -2.50 3.96
C ASP A 373 -17.98 -2.90 3.56
N MET A 374 -17.54 -4.07 3.99
CA MET A 374 -16.22 -4.63 3.66
C MET A 374 -16.18 -5.27 2.27
N GLY A 375 -17.34 -5.62 1.70
CA GLY A 375 -17.48 -6.14 0.36
C GLY A 375 -17.01 -5.17 -0.72
N LEU A 376 -17.34 -3.88 -0.60
CA LEU A 376 -16.84 -2.84 -1.50
C LEU A 376 -15.33 -2.58 -1.34
N ALA A 377 -14.75 -2.85 -0.16
CA ALA A 377 -13.30 -2.80 0.07
C ALA A 377 -12.59 -3.95 -0.65
N PHE A 378 -13.18 -5.15 -0.59
CA PHE A 378 -12.73 -6.31 -1.37
C PHE A 378 -12.85 -6.02 -2.87
N GLN A 379 -13.98 -5.50 -3.36
CA GLN A 379 -14.15 -5.14 -4.78
C GLN A 379 -13.19 -4.05 -5.24
N TRP A 380 -12.73 -3.14 -4.37
CA TRP A 380 -11.66 -2.20 -4.73
C TRP A 380 -10.36 -2.92 -5.10
N ILE A 381 -9.98 -3.97 -4.36
CA ILE A 381 -8.76 -4.75 -4.61
C ILE A 381 -8.92 -5.73 -5.79
N PHE A 382 -10.05 -6.44 -5.85
CA PHE A 382 -10.30 -7.54 -6.79
C PHE A 382 -11.16 -7.15 -8.02
N SER A 383 -11.43 -5.87 -8.22
CA SER A 383 -12.07 -5.35 -9.45
C SER A 383 -11.51 -3.96 -9.82
N PRO A 384 -10.28 -3.88 -10.36
CA PRO A 384 -9.65 -2.61 -10.76
C PRO A 384 -10.51 -1.76 -11.71
N GLU A 385 -11.31 -2.40 -12.58
CA GLU A 385 -12.24 -1.76 -13.50
C GLU A 385 -13.38 -1.01 -12.79
N LYS A 386 -13.79 -1.45 -11.60
CA LYS A 386 -14.86 -0.83 -10.80
C LYS A 386 -14.37 0.34 -9.94
N ARG A 387 -13.05 0.55 -9.78
CA ARG A 387 -12.49 1.58 -8.88
C ARG A 387 -13.02 2.99 -9.15
N GLY A 388 -13.34 3.33 -10.41
CA GLY A 388 -13.96 4.62 -10.75
C GLY A 388 -15.33 4.81 -10.11
N GLU A 389 -16.21 3.81 -10.21
CA GLU A 389 -17.55 3.81 -9.58
C GLU A 389 -17.44 3.79 -8.06
N ILE A 390 -16.60 2.91 -7.51
CA ILE A 390 -16.37 2.78 -6.07
C ILE A 390 -15.87 4.10 -5.47
N ARG A 391 -14.92 4.78 -6.14
CA ARG A 391 -14.44 6.11 -5.73
C ARG A 391 -15.57 7.13 -5.69
N LYS A 392 -16.39 7.21 -6.74
CA LYS A 392 -17.54 8.12 -6.76
C LYS A 392 -18.48 7.86 -5.57
N ARG A 393 -18.90 6.62 -5.37
CA ARG A 393 -19.85 6.24 -4.30
C ARG A 393 -19.33 6.56 -2.89
N VAL A 394 -18.03 6.36 -2.62
CA VAL A 394 -17.41 6.64 -1.31
C VAL A 394 -17.13 8.14 -1.10
N LEU A 395 -16.83 8.87 -2.17
CA LEU A 395 -16.75 10.34 -2.11
C LEU A 395 -18.13 10.94 -1.83
N GLU A 396 -19.18 10.54 -2.55
CA GLU A 396 -20.56 10.98 -2.31
C GLU A 396 -21.01 10.67 -0.87
N TRP A 397 -20.80 9.44 -0.40
CA TRP A 397 -21.08 9.01 0.98
C TRP A 397 -20.47 9.92 2.05
N THR A 398 -19.23 10.37 1.83
CA THR A 398 -18.48 11.19 2.79
C THR A 398 -18.81 12.67 2.67
N ILE A 399 -18.88 13.20 1.44
CA ILE A 399 -19.25 14.60 1.16
C ILE A 399 -20.65 14.90 1.69
N ASN A 400 -21.61 13.99 1.49
CA ASN A 400 -22.97 14.12 2.02
C ASN A 400 -23.03 14.18 3.55
N ARG A 401 -22.04 13.64 4.27
CA ARG A 401 -21.97 13.75 5.74
C ARG A 401 -21.43 15.10 6.19
N VAL A 402 -20.44 15.64 5.49
CA VAL A 402 -19.95 17.00 5.75
C VAL A 402 -21.05 18.02 5.41
N ARG A 403 -21.80 17.79 4.31
CA ARG A 403 -23.01 18.55 4.00
C ARG A 403 -24.07 18.45 5.10
N TYR A 404 -24.35 17.24 5.59
CA TYR A 404 -25.30 17.04 6.69
C TYR A 404 -24.86 17.82 7.94
N LEU A 405 -23.58 17.78 8.32
CA LEU A 405 -23.05 18.59 9.43
C LEU A 405 -23.19 20.10 9.18
N GLN A 406 -22.87 20.57 7.96
CA GLN A 406 -22.98 21.96 7.56
C GLN A 406 -24.42 22.48 7.70
N GLU A 407 -25.41 21.70 7.23
CA GLU A 407 -26.84 22.01 7.33
C GLU A 407 -27.41 21.80 8.76
N ASN A 408 -26.82 20.91 9.57
CA ASN A 408 -27.27 20.57 10.93
C ASN A 408 -26.34 21.11 12.03
N GLY A 409 -26.03 22.41 11.97
CA GLY A 409 -25.41 23.15 13.09
C GLY A 409 -23.93 23.53 12.92
N TYR A 410 -23.26 23.13 11.84
CA TYR A 410 -21.87 23.50 11.55
C TYR A 410 -21.71 24.34 10.27
N PRO A 411 -22.46 25.45 10.07
CA PRO A 411 -22.46 26.22 8.81
C PRO A 411 -21.12 26.95 8.52
N ARG A 412 -20.14 26.89 9.43
CA ARG A 412 -18.76 27.37 9.23
C ARG A 412 -17.81 26.30 8.69
N VAL A 413 -18.27 25.07 8.50
CA VAL A 413 -17.49 23.96 7.96
C VAL A 413 -17.78 23.83 6.47
N GLY A 414 -16.72 23.83 5.66
CA GLY A 414 -16.76 23.52 4.24
C GLY A 414 -15.65 22.53 3.88
N LEU A 415 -15.44 22.32 2.58
CA LEU A 415 -14.35 21.49 2.06
C LEU A 415 -13.21 22.36 1.55
N ALA A 416 -11.98 21.93 1.79
CA ALA A 416 -10.74 22.53 1.32
C ALA A 416 -10.07 21.69 0.23
N ALA A 417 -10.09 20.36 0.38
CA ALA A 417 -9.57 19.42 -0.60
C ALA A 417 -10.36 18.09 -0.54
N ILE A 418 -10.44 17.43 -1.68
CA ILE A 418 -11.07 16.12 -1.86
C ILE A 418 -9.99 15.17 -2.42
N PRO A 419 -9.79 13.98 -1.83
CA PRO A 419 -8.73 13.06 -2.26
C PRO A 419 -9.05 12.42 -3.62
N GLN A 420 -8.01 12.13 -4.38
CA GLN A 420 -8.08 11.57 -5.73
C GLN A 420 -8.01 10.04 -5.75
N LYS A 421 -7.41 9.43 -4.73
CA LYS A 421 -7.45 7.98 -4.43
C LYS A 421 -8.01 7.79 -3.01
N LEU A 422 -8.74 6.69 -2.79
CA LEU A 422 -9.30 6.38 -1.47
C LEU A 422 -8.19 5.90 -0.52
N TYR A 423 -8.31 6.21 0.77
CA TYR A 423 -7.39 5.68 1.78
C TYR A 423 -7.78 4.24 2.13
N VAL A 424 -7.04 3.28 1.60
CA VAL A 424 -7.10 1.86 1.94
C VAL A 424 -6.07 1.58 3.03
N ARG A 425 -6.51 1.03 4.17
CA ARG A 425 -5.64 0.84 5.35
C ARG A 425 -4.85 -0.47 5.31
N GLU A 426 -5.44 -1.53 4.75
CA GLU A 426 -4.84 -2.86 4.60
C GLU A 426 -5.26 -3.45 3.24
N GLY A 427 -4.32 -4.04 2.51
CA GLY A 427 -4.52 -4.72 1.23
C GLY A 427 -3.97 -6.16 1.23
N PRO A 428 -3.66 -6.75 0.07
CA PRO A 428 -3.01 -8.06 0.01
C PRO A 428 -1.61 -8.02 0.65
N ARG A 429 -1.23 -9.13 1.27
CA ARG A 429 0.06 -9.34 1.94
C ARG A 429 0.79 -10.44 1.20
N ILE A 430 1.73 -10.06 0.34
CA ILE A 430 2.69 -10.97 -0.31
C ILE A 430 3.58 -11.57 0.79
#